data_AF-A0A7Z9LCV3-F1
#
_entry.id   AF-A0A7Z9LCV3-F1
#
_cell.length_a   1.000
_cell.length_b   1.000
_cell.length_c   1.000
_cell.angle_alpha   90.00
_cell.angle_beta   90.00
_cell.angle_gamma   90.00
#
_symmetry.space_group_name_H-M   'P 1'
#
loop_
_entity.id
_entity.type
_entity.pdbx_description
1 polymer ?
#
loop_
_entity_poly.entity_id
_entity_poly.type
_entity_poly.pdbx_seq_one_letter_code
_entity_poly.pdbx_strand_id
1 'polypeptide(L)'
;MKPLMAPGVERVLLPSVVETFVELRLPQATAASMLAIFTFLEIGETPSLAVVAVITGATLHLYCLDSLLDRRPLGKELELPRYALLGLTLTGGVTLLVATSQLPLRGILLVAIGLLPCALYAVPFARHRLKDVVVIKMLLVPGAIVTAVVGLPAVVAGATVLQSLPIALALLPLVAANVIASDLRDLNRDLDCGICTLPQKIGRVTARRLATLLALIGTLLSIFLLAPGSGIGCALAFIGLRKGMQEGLPRSVRTILIDGALVMPSLALLMAKTLTER
;
A
#
# COMPACT_ATOMS: atom_id res chain seq x y z
N MET A 1 -30.97 -15.87 28.92
CA MET A 1 -31.16 -14.44 28.57
C MET A 1 -30.49 -14.19 27.23
N LYS A 2 -31.28 -14.00 26.15
CA LYS A 2 -30.78 -13.55 24.85
C LYS A 2 -30.77 -12.02 24.86
N PRO A 3 -29.66 -11.34 24.53
CA PRO A 3 -29.70 -9.89 24.38
C PRO A 3 -30.60 -9.55 23.18
N LEU A 4 -31.68 -8.82 23.46
CA LEU A 4 -32.53 -8.17 22.46
C LEU A 4 -31.73 -7.01 21.84
N MET A 5 -30.90 -7.30 20.84
CA MET A 5 -30.49 -6.27 19.88
C MET A 5 -31.60 -6.15 18.82
N ALA A 6 -32.10 -4.94 18.62
CA ALA A 6 -33.17 -4.67 17.68
C ALA A 6 -32.73 -5.03 16.24
N PRO A 7 -33.52 -5.85 15.50
CA PRO A 7 -33.20 -6.21 14.12
C PRO A 7 -33.29 -4.98 13.22
N GLY A 8 -32.14 -4.36 12.94
CA GLY A 8 -32.06 -3.16 12.12
C GLY A 8 -30.77 -2.35 12.33
N VAL A 9 -30.21 -2.37 13.54
CA VAL A 9 -29.00 -1.58 13.88
C VAL A 9 -27.73 -2.20 13.28
N GLU A 10 -27.66 -3.54 13.16
CA GLU A 10 -26.50 -4.24 12.57
C GLU A 10 -26.31 -3.97 11.07
N ARG A 11 -27.37 -3.67 10.32
CA ARG A 11 -27.25 -3.40 8.87
C ARG A 11 -26.72 -2.00 8.55
N VAL A 12 -26.74 -1.07 9.51
CA VAL A 12 -26.35 0.34 9.27
C VAL A 12 -24.94 0.64 9.80
N LEU A 13 -24.52 0.03 10.91
CA LEU A 13 -23.23 0.38 11.52
C LEU A 13 -22.01 -0.22 10.81
N LEU A 14 -22.07 -1.49 10.37
CA LEU A 14 -20.94 -2.17 9.73
C LEU A 14 -20.47 -1.49 8.42
N PRO A 15 -21.36 -1.06 7.50
CA PRO A 15 -20.94 -0.33 6.30
C PRO A 15 -20.20 0.98 6.64
N SER A 16 -20.69 1.74 7.62
CA SER A 16 -20.13 3.05 7.97
C SER A 16 -18.70 2.98 8.52
N VAL A 17 -18.38 1.96 9.32
CA VAL A 17 -17.04 1.77 9.88
C VAL A 17 -16.06 1.35 8.79
N VAL A 18 -16.47 0.43 7.90
CA VAL A 18 -15.64 -0.05 6.80
C VAL A 18 -15.33 1.08 5.80
N GLU A 19 -16.33 1.89 5.47
CA GLU A 19 -16.15 3.04 4.59
C GLU A 19 -15.26 4.11 5.22
N THR A 20 -15.44 4.40 6.51
CA THR A 20 -14.55 5.30 7.25
C THR A 20 -13.11 4.76 7.23
N PHE A 21 -12.91 3.48 7.52
CA PHE A 21 -11.59 2.85 7.51
C PHE A 21 -10.90 2.98 6.14
N VAL A 22 -11.66 2.75 5.06
CA VAL A 22 -11.17 2.88 3.68
C VAL A 22 -10.83 4.32 3.31
N GLU A 23 -11.70 5.28 3.65
CA GLU A 23 -11.49 6.70 3.33
C GLU A 23 -10.34 7.32 4.15
N LEU A 24 -10.07 6.81 5.35
CA LEU A 24 -8.92 7.20 6.18
C LEU A 24 -7.57 6.66 5.68
N ARG A 25 -7.54 5.94 4.56
CA ARG A 25 -6.32 5.39 3.94
C ARG A 25 -5.55 4.40 4.83
N LEU A 26 -6.24 3.84 5.83
CA LEU A 26 -5.69 2.84 6.74
C LEU A 26 -5.31 1.53 6.04
N PRO A 27 -6.05 1.03 5.01
CA PRO A 27 -5.63 -0.16 4.27
C PRO A 27 -4.24 -0.02 3.65
N GLN A 28 -3.92 1.13 3.06
CA GLN A 28 -2.63 1.37 2.40
C GLN A 28 -1.48 1.42 3.42
N ALA A 29 -1.68 2.15 4.53
CA ALA A 29 -0.69 2.21 5.60
C ALA A 29 -0.46 0.84 6.25
N THR A 30 -1.54 0.08 6.48
CA THR A 30 -1.46 -1.29 7.02
C THR A 30 -0.71 -2.20 6.07
N ALA A 31 -1.05 -2.17 4.77
CA ALA A 31 -0.39 -2.95 3.73
C ALA A 31 1.12 -2.66 3.67
N ALA A 32 1.52 -1.39 3.59
CA ALA A 32 2.93 -0.99 3.53
C ALA A 32 3.70 -1.44 4.78
N SER A 33 3.10 -1.27 5.96
CA SER A 33 3.69 -1.68 7.24
C SER A 33 3.86 -3.20 7.34
N MET A 34 2.87 -3.95 6.87
CA MET A 34 2.90 -5.41 6.84
C MET A 34 3.94 -5.92 5.85
N LEU A 35 4.09 -5.29 4.67
CA LEU A 35 5.19 -5.61 3.75
C LEU A 35 6.58 -5.32 4.35
N ALA A 36 6.71 -4.30 5.20
CA ALA A 36 7.97 -4.05 5.92
C ALA A 36 8.27 -5.15 6.96
N ILE A 37 7.24 -5.57 7.71
CA ILE A 37 7.33 -6.71 8.63
C ILE A 37 7.70 -7.98 7.86
N PHE A 38 7.05 -8.23 6.73
CA PHE A 38 7.36 -9.34 5.83
C PHE A 38 8.85 -9.36 5.45
N THR A 39 9.43 -8.22 5.07
CA THR A 39 10.87 -8.14 4.76
C THR A 39 11.75 -8.52 5.95
N PHE A 40 11.47 -8.03 7.17
CA PHE A 40 12.21 -8.43 8.36
C PHE A 40 12.14 -9.95 8.58
N LEU A 41 10.93 -10.51 8.48
CA LEU A 41 10.71 -11.94 8.67
C LEU A 41 11.44 -12.79 7.62
N GLU A 42 11.48 -12.36 6.36
CA GLU A 42 12.21 -13.04 5.28
C GLU A 42 13.72 -12.96 5.45
N ILE A 43 14.25 -11.83 5.92
CA ILE A 43 15.68 -11.67 6.21
C ILE A 43 16.09 -12.50 7.44
N GLY A 44 15.13 -12.91 8.28
CA GLY A 44 15.37 -13.67 9.51
C GLY A 44 15.56 -12.78 10.74
N GLU A 45 15.10 -11.54 10.69
CA GLU A 45 15.32 -10.52 11.72
C GLU A 45 14.02 -10.13 12.42
N THR A 46 14.14 -9.58 13.63
CA THR A 46 12.98 -9.09 14.38
C THR A 46 12.49 -7.76 13.80
N PRO A 47 11.18 -7.58 13.56
CA PRO A 47 10.67 -6.31 13.05
C PRO A 47 10.99 -5.11 13.94
N SER A 48 11.66 -4.10 13.38
CA SER A 48 11.93 -2.84 14.09
C SER A 48 10.68 -1.97 14.15
N LEU A 49 10.20 -1.66 15.36
CA LEU A 49 9.05 -0.78 15.57
C LEU A 49 9.25 0.61 14.95
N ALA A 50 10.48 1.15 15.02
CA ALA A 50 10.80 2.45 14.41
C ALA A 50 10.64 2.43 12.89
N VAL A 51 11.11 1.37 12.20
CA VAL A 51 10.95 1.23 10.74
C VAL A 51 9.48 1.10 10.35
N VAL A 52 8.72 0.26 11.07
CA VAL A 52 7.28 0.10 10.85
C VAL A 52 6.58 1.45 11.03
N ALA A 53 6.86 2.17 12.11
CA ALA A 53 6.27 3.48 12.39
C ALA A 53 6.64 4.55 11.35
N VAL A 54 7.88 4.55 10.83
CA VAL A 54 8.29 5.42 9.70
C VAL A 54 7.44 5.14 8.48
N ILE A 55 7.25 3.88 8.11
CA ILE A 55 6.50 3.49 6.90
C ILE A 55 5.01 3.77 7.07
N THR A 56 4.43 3.45 8.24
CA THR A 56 3.04 3.80 8.57
C THR A 56 2.85 5.33 8.53
N GLY A 57 3.72 6.07 9.22
CA GLY A 57 3.65 7.53 9.32
C GLY A 57 3.79 8.23 7.98
N ALA A 58 4.77 7.82 7.17
CA ALA A 58 4.96 8.35 5.81
C ALA A 58 3.75 8.06 4.93
N THR A 59 3.22 6.83 4.96
CA THR A 59 2.08 6.45 4.13
C THR A 59 0.83 7.23 4.52
N LEU A 60 0.51 7.31 5.83
CA LEU A 60 -0.62 8.12 6.31
C LEU A 60 -0.45 9.60 5.97
N HIS A 61 0.74 10.16 6.23
CA HIS A 61 1.03 11.57 5.95
C HIS A 61 0.84 11.89 4.47
N LEU A 62 1.49 11.14 3.58
CA LEU A 62 1.48 11.42 2.14
C LEU A 62 0.10 11.18 1.52
N TYR A 63 -0.59 10.09 1.87
CA TYR A 63 -1.91 9.79 1.29
C TYR A 63 -3.00 10.75 1.80
N CYS A 64 -2.97 11.12 3.08
CA CYS A 64 -3.90 12.10 3.62
C CYS A 64 -3.59 13.51 3.09
N LEU A 65 -2.31 13.88 2.97
CA LEU A 65 -1.89 15.15 2.38
C LEU A 65 -2.30 15.25 0.91
N ASP A 66 -2.06 14.21 0.10
CA ASP A 66 -2.54 14.19 -1.30
C ASP A 66 -4.05 14.38 -1.34
N SER A 67 -4.81 13.70 -0.47
CA SER A 67 -6.27 13.85 -0.40
C SER A 67 -6.73 15.26 0.03
N LEU A 68 -5.97 15.95 0.88
CA LEU A 68 -6.25 17.34 1.29
C LEU A 68 -5.93 18.36 0.19
N LEU A 69 -4.86 18.11 -0.57
CA LEU A 69 -4.39 18.98 -1.65
C LEU A 69 -5.16 18.76 -2.96
N ASP A 70 -5.75 17.57 -3.14
CA ASP A 70 -6.48 17.26 -4.34
C ASP A 70 -7.83 17.98 -4.37
N ARG A 71 -8.23 18.44 -5.57
CA ARG A 71 -9.50 19.17 -5.76
C ARG A 71 -10.70 18.24 -5.88
N ARG A 72 -10.51 16.93 -5.67
CA ARG A 72 -11.58 15.96 -5.87
C ARG A 72 -12.68 16.24 -4.85
N PRO A 73 -13.96 16.25 -5.26
CA PRO A 73 -15.02 16.17 -4.28
C PRO A 73 -14.76 14.93 -3.42
N LEU A 74 -14.67 15.13 -2.10
CA LEU A 74 -14.83 14.05 -1.15
C LEU A 74 -16.24 13.49 -1.40
N GLY A 75 -16.38 12.18 -1.56
CA GLY A 75 -17.65 11.58 -1.99
C GLY A 75 -18.79 12.05 -1.10
N LYS A 76 -19.97 12.30 -1.68
CA LYS A 76 -21.16 12.82 -0.97
C LYS A 76 -21.64 11.91 0.18
N GLU A 77 -21.17 10.67 0.26
CA GLU A 77 -21.72 9.64 1.14
C GLU A 77 -21.13 9.66 2.56
N LEU A 78 -19.89 10.12 2.72
CA LEU A 78 -19.25 10.36 4.02
C LEU A 78 -18.34 11.56 3.84
N GLU A 79 -18.84 12.76 4.15
CA GLU A 79 -18.02 13.95 4.30
C GLU A 79 -17.11 13.73 5.51
N LEU A 80 -16.04 12.95 5.33
CA LEU A 80 -15.01 12.81 6.32
C LEU A 80 -14.49 14.23 6.55
N PRO A 81 -14.67 14.78 7.76
CA PRO A 81 -14.37 16.17 7.98
C PRO A 81 -12.92 16.42 7.61
N ARG A 82 -12.65 17.47 6.83
CA ARG A 82 -11.27 17.83 6.44
C ARG A 82 -10.31 17.91 7.64
N TYR A 83 -10.85 18.22 8.82
CA TYR A 83 -10.13 18.24 10.10
C TYR A 83 -9.62 16.85 10.51
N ALA A 84 -10.35 15.77 10.23
CA ALA A 84 -9.89 14.40 10.48
C ALA A 84 -8.71 14.01 9.57
N LEU A 85 -8.80 14.33 8.27
CA LEU A 85 -7.69 14.13 7.33
C LEU A 85 -6.47 14.95 7.74
N LEU A 86 -6.67 16.22 8.13
CA LEU A 86 -5.60 17.08 8.66
C LEU A 86 -4.97 16.48 9.92
N GLY A 87 -5.79 16.02 10.87
CA GLY A 87 -5.32 15.35 12.08
C GLY A 87 -4.46 14.12 11.78
N LEU A 88 -4.88 13.27 10.83
CA LEU A 88 -4.10 12.13 10.40
C LEU A 88 -2.82 12.52 9.65
N THR A 89 -2.85 13.54 8.80
CA THR A 89 -1.66 14.06 8.14
C THR A 89 -0.64 14.55 9.17
N LEU A 90 -1.07 15.32 10.17
CA LEU A 90 -0.19 15.82 11.23
C LEU A 90 0.35 14.69 12.09
N THR A 91 -0.52 13.76 12.51
CA THR A 91 -0.12 12.60 13.33
C THR A 91 0.86 11.69 12.58
N GLY A 92 0.60 11.40 11.31
CA GLY A 92 1.51 10.63 10.45
C GLY A 92 2.86 11.35 10.27
N GLY A 93 2.83 12.67 10.09
CA GLY A 93 4.05 13.49 9.95
C GLY A 93 4.90 13.50 11.22
N VAL A 94 4.28 13.70 12.39
CA VAL A 94 4.97 13.63 13.69
C VAL A 94 5.52 12.23 13.92
N THR A 95 4.74 11.18 13.65
CA THR A 95 5.18 9.78 13.77
C THR A 95 6.40 9.51 12.89
N LEU A 96 6.37 9.95 11.63
CA LEU A 96 7.49 9.85 10.70
C LEU A 96 8.75 10.53 11.26
N LEU A 97 8.65 11.76 11.74
CA LEU A 97 9.79 12.52 12.26
C LEU A 97 10.39 11.86 13.51
N VAL A 98 9.55 11.52 14.50
CA VAL A 98 9.98 10.89 15.75
C VAL A 98 10.61 9.53 15.48
N ALA A 99 9.96 8.68 14.68
CA ALA A 99 10.49 7.35 14.39
C ALA A 99 11.78 7.39 13.54
N THR A 100 11.89 8.35 12.60
CA THR A 100 13.12 8.53 11.81
C THR A 100 14.31 8.92 12.68
N SER A 101 14.09 9.72 13.74
CA SER A 101 15.16 10.10 14.67
C SER A 101 15.76 8.92 15.45
N GLN A 102 15.06 7.79 15.50
CA GLN A 102 15.50 6.56 16.16
C GLN A 102 16.25 5.60 15.21
N LEU A 103 16.33 5.93 13.91
CA LEU A 103 17.01 5.11 12.92
C LEU A 103 18.53 5.39 12.89
N PRO A 104 19.35 4.40 12.50
CA PRO A 104 20.75 4.66 12.19
C PRO A 104 20.88 5.66 11.02
N LEU A 105 22.02 6.36 10.93
CA LEU A 105 22.28 7.39 9.90
C LEU A 105 21.96 6.90 8.47
N ARG A 106 22.31 5.65 8.14
CA ARG A 106 22.01 5.06 6.82
C ARG A 106 20.50 4.99 6.54
N GLY A 107 19.70 4.65 7.56
CA GLY A 107 18.24 4.64 7.45
C GLY A 107 17.67 6.05 7.30
N ILE A 108 18.18 7.03 8.05
CA ILE A 108 17.79 8.44 7.93
C ILE A 108 18.05 8.95 6.52
N LEU A 109 19.24 8.68 5.96
CA LEU A 109 19.60 9.07 4.60
C LEU A 109 18.67 8.43 3.57
N LEU A 110 18.33 7.15 3.73
CA LEU A 110 17.41 6.47 2.82
C LEU A 110 16.00 7.09 2.88
N VAL A 111 15.50 7.41 4.07
CA VAL A 111 14.22 8.11 4.25
C VAL A 111 14.26 9.49 3.59
N ALA A 112 15.32 10.27 3.81
CA ALA A 112 15.47 11.59 3.21
C ALA A 112 15.49 11.54 1.66
N ILE A 113 16.26 10.60 1.10
CA ILE A 113 16.34 10.38 -0.34
C ILE A 113 14.99 9.92 -0.91
N GLY A 114 14.25 9.07 -0.20
CA GLY A 114 12.94 8.58 -0.62
C GLY A 114 11.81 9.61 -0.49
N LEU A 115 11.88 10.51 0.51
CA LEU A 115 10.89 11.57 0.69
C LEU A 115 11.00 12.66 -0.37
N LEU A 116 12.20 12.94 -0.89
CA LEU A 116 12.41 13.95 -1.92
C LEU A 116 11.57 13.72 -3.20
N PRO A 117 11.63 12.55 -3.89
CA PRO A 117 10.80 12.30 -5.06
C PRO A 117 9.31 12.22 -4.71
N CYS A 118 8.94 11.77 -3.50
CA CYS A 118 7.55 11.77 -3.04
C CYS A 118 7.01 13.22 -2.88
N ALA A 119 7.82 14.12 -2.33
CA ALA A 119 7.48 15.54 -2.23
C ALA A 119 7.38 16.19 -3.61
N LEU A 120 8.34 15.91 -4.50
CA LEU A 120 8.31 16.38 -5.90
C LEU A 120 7.14 15.79 -6.70
N TYR A 121 6.67 14.59 -6.34
CA TYR A 121 5.49 13.98 -6.95
C TYR A 121 4.20 14.71 -6.55
N ALA A 122 4.10 15.17 -5.30
CA ALA A 122 2.93 15.88 -4.78
C ALA A 122 2.90 17.36 -5.17
N VAL A 123 4.06 18.04 -5.18
CA VAL A 123 4.17 19.49 -5.41
C VAL A 123 4.36 19.78 -6.90
N PRO A 124 3.55 20.65 -7.53
CA PRO A 124 3.73 21.02 -8.93
C PRO A 124 5.06 21.75 -9.15
N PHE A 125 5.86 21.28 -10.11
CA PHE A 125 7.07 21.97 -10.56
C PHE A 125 6.81 22.55 -11.96
N ALA A 126 6.94 23.87 -12.11
CA ALA A 126 6.70 24.57 -13.38
C ALA A 126 5.32 24.25 -14.04
N ARG A 127 4.25 24.26 -13.24
CA ARG A 127 2.84 23.97 -13.63
C ARG A 127 2.54 22.52 -14.04
N HIS A 128 3.53 21.65 -14.10
CA HIS A 128 3.38 20.24 -14.42
C HIS A 128 3.64 19.43 -13.15
N ARG A 129 2.84 18.42 -12.89
CA ARG A 129 3.13 17.49 -11.80
C ARG A 129 3.78 16.25 -12.40
N LEU A 130 4.78 15.69 -11.74
CA LEU A 130 5.38 14.41 -12.14
C LEU A 130 4.31 13.30 -12.25
N LYS A 131 3.22 13.42 -11.49
CA LYS A 131 2.07 12.51 -11.56
C LYS A 131 1.33 12.53 -12.90
N ASP A 132 1.50 13.56 -13.71
CA ASP A 132 0.83 13.70 -15.02
C ASP A 132 1.51 12.81 -16.09
N VAL A 133 2.73 12.33 -15.83
CA VAL A 133 3.45 11.41 -16.73
C VAL A 133 3.18 9.96 -16.32
N VAL A 134 2.20 9.34 -16.99
CA VAL A 134 1.74 7.97 -16.71
C VAL A 134 2.87 6.94 -16.55
N VAL A 135 3.87 6.96 -17.43
CA VAL A 135 4.98 5.99 -17.38
C VAL A 135 5.84 6.19 -16.13
N ILE A 136 6.08 7.45 -15.75
CA ILE A 136 6.85 7.77 -14.54
C ILE A 136 6.10 7.29 -13.31
N LYS A 137 4.78 7.52 -13.20
CA LYS A 137 3.98 7.01 -12.08
C LYS A 137 4.10 5.48 -11.93
N MET A 138 4.06 4.76 -13.04
CA MET A 138 4.12 3.29 -13.08
C MET A 138 5.46 2.71 -12.61
N LEU A 139 6.54 3.46 -12.70
CA LEU A 139 7.86 3.03 -12.20
C LEU A 139 8.15 3.61 -10.81
N LEU A 140 7.86 4.89 -10.63
CA LEU A 140 8.18 5.65 -9.44
C LEU A 140 7.38 5.17 -8.23
N VAL A 141 6.07 4.95 -8.36
CA VAL A 141 5.23 4.57 -7.21
C VAL A 141 5.58 3.17 -6.70
N PRO A 142 5.59 2.10 -7.54
CA PRO A 142 5.99 0.78 -7.06
C PRO A 142 7.45 0.75 -6.59
N GLY A 143 8.35 1.45 -7.29
CA GLY A 143 9.75 1.56 -6.90
C GLY A 143 9.92 2.21 -5.53
N ALA A 144 9.28 3.35 -5.28
CA ALA A 144 9.32 4.03 -3.99
C ALA A 144 8.76 3.17 -2.85
N ILE A 145 7.63 2.49 -3.09
CA ILE A 145 7.03 1.57 -2.11
C ILE A 145 8.01 0.42 -1.81
N VAL A 146 8.56 -0.25 -2.82
CA VAL A 146 9.50 -1.38 -2.60
C VAL A 146 10.78 -0.90 -1.94
N THR A 147 11.34 0.24 -2.33
CA THR A 147 12.51 0.80 -1.66
C THR A 147 12.22 1.10 -0.19
N ALA A 148 11.02 1.59 0.14
CA ALA A 148 10.62 1.80 1.53
C ALA A 148 10.42 0.48 2.29
N VAL A 149 9.64 -0.46 1.75
CA VAL A 149 9.25 -1.69 2.47
C VAL A 149 10.28 -2.81 2.43
N VAL A 150 11.25 -2.75 1.51
CA VAL A 150 12.38 -3.71 1.44
C VAL A 150 13.69 -3.04 1.83
N GLY A 151 13.99 -1.90 1.22
CA GLY A 151 15.27 -1.21 1.41
C GLY A 151 15.46 -0.70 2.85
N LEU A 152 14.43 -0.08 3.45
CA LEU A 152 14.57 0.46 4.81
C LEU A 152 14.74 -0.64 5.87
N PRO A 153 13.90 -1.70 5.91
CA PRO A 153 14.16 -2.85 6.78
C PRO A 153 15.54 -3.47 6.55
N ALA A 154 15.94 -3.71 5.30
CA ALA A 154 17.22 -4.31 4.98
C ALA A 154 18.42 -3.48 5.47
N VAL A 155 18.40 -2.16 5.24
CA VAL A 155 19.46 -1.26 5.69
C VAL A 155 19.55 -1.21 7.22
N VAL A 156 18.41 -1.16 7.91
CA VAL A 156 18.37 -1.09 9.38
C VAL A 156 18.77 -2.42 10.02
N ALA A 157 18.40 -3.54 9.39
CA ALA A 157 18.82 -4.88 9.80
C ALA A 157 20.30 -5.21 9.45
N GLY A 158 20.99 -4.35 8.70
CA GLY A 158 22.34 -4.63 8.22
C GLY A 158 22.40 -5.75 7.17
N ALA A 159 21.27 -6.06 6.53
CA ALA A 159 21.19 -7.09 5.49
C ALA A 159 21.96 -6.67 4.23
N THR A 160 22.56 -7.65 3.58
CA THR A 160 23.25 -7.45 2.31
C THR A 160 22.26 -7.22 1.16
N VAL A 161 22.76 -6.68 0.05
CA VAL A 161 21.98 -6.56 -1.20
C VAL A 161 21.52 -7.93 -1.68
N LEU A 162 22.35 -8.97 -1.55
CA LEU A 162 22.00 -10.32 -1.97
C LEU A 162 20.84 -10.93 -1.17
N GLN A 163 20.72 -10.59 0.11
CA GLN A 163 19.59 -11.04 0.94
C GLN A 163 18.29 -10.29 0.61
N SER A 164 18.37 -9.01 0.29
CA SER A 164 17.19 -8.17 0.05
C SER A 164 16.71 -8.14 -1.40
N LEU A 165 17.59 -8.41 -2.36
CA LEU A 165 17.28 -8.39 -3.78
C LEU A 165 16.17 -9.38 -4.19
N PRO A 166 16.15 -10.66 -3.74
CA PRO A 166 15.06 -11.59 -4.06
C PRO A 166 13.69 -11.09 -3.58
N ILE A 167 13.64 -10.49 -2.39
CA ILE A 167 12.41 -9.91 -1.81
C ILE A 167 11.94 -8.74 -2.68
N ALA A 168 12.85 -7.85 -3.08
CA ALA A 168 12.53 -6.72 -3.96
C ALA A 168 12.04 -7.19 -5.34
N LEU A 169 12.68 -8.18 -5.95
CA LEU A 169 12.30 -8.75 -7.24
C LEU A 169 10.91 -9.39 -7.20
N ALA A 170 10.55 -10.05 -6.10
CA ALA A 170 9.24 -10.65 -5.91
C ALA A 170 8.15 -9.60 -5.64
N LEU A 171 8.42 -8.61 -4.78
CA LEU A 171 7.44 -7.61 -4.38
C LEU A 171 7.20 -6.52 -5.43
N LEU A 172 8.20 -6.12 -6.22
CA LEU A 172 8.06 -5.07 -7.24
C LEU A 172 6.93 -5.32 -8.24
N PRO A 173 6.85 -6.47 -8.93
CA PRO A 173 5.75 -6.73 -9.84
C PRO A 173 4.40 -6.86 -9.10
N LEU A 174 4.38 -7.39 -7.88
CA LEU A 174 3.14 -7.50 -7.08
C LEU A 174 2.60 -6.12 -6.66
N VAL A 175 3.48 -5.22 -6.20
CA VAL A 175 3.13 -3.83 -5.87
C VAL A 175 2.73 -3.06 -7.13
N ALA A 176 3.43 -3.26 -8.26
CA ALA A 176 3.04 -2.66 -9.54
C ALA A 176 1.65 -3.11 -9.98
N ALA A 177 1.30 -4.38 -9.80
CA ALA A 177 -0.05 -4.88 -10.04
C ALA A 177 -1.09 -4.22 -9.13
N ASN A 178 -0.80 -4.04 -7.83
CA ASN A 178 -1.66 -3.30 -6.91
C ASN A 178 -1.87 -1.84 -7.35
N VAL A 179 -0.82 -1.15 -7.82
CA VAL A 179 -0.94 0.22 -8.33
C VAL A 179 -1.86 0.28 -9.56
N ILE A 180 -1.71 -0.64 -10.53
CA ILE A 180 -2.62 -0.69 -11.70
C ILE A 180 -4.04 -1.04 -11.27
N ALA A 181 -4.21 -1.96 -10.32
CA ALA A 181 -5.53 -2.33 -9.80
C ALA A 181 -6.22 -1.15 -9.10
N SER A 182 -5.46 -0.34 -8.36
CA SER A 182 -5.94 0.91 -7.76
C SER A 182 -6.34 1.94 -8.83
N ASP A 183 -5.55 2.11 -9.90
CA ASP A 183 -5.93 2.98 -11.02
C ASP A 183 -7.19 2.47 -11.75
N LEU A 184 -7.39 1.15 -11.86
CA LEU A 184 -8.63 0.55 -12.36
C LEU A 184 -9.81 0.74 -11.42
N ARG A 185 -9.57 0.87 -10.10
CA ARG A 185 -10.59 1.16 -9.11
C ARG A 185 -11.09 2.59 -9.21
N ASP A 186 -10.16 3.53 -9.31
CA ASP A 186 -10.46 4.95 -9.24
C ASP A 186 -10.64 5.59 -10.64
N LEU A 187 -10.67 4.78 -11.70
CA LEU A 187 -10.71 5.23 -13.10
C LEU A 187 -11.73 6.33 -13.44
N ASN A 188 -12.99 6.17 -13.02
CA ASN A 188 -14.03 7.17 -13.29
C ASN A 188 -13.74 8.48 -12.53
N ARG A 189 -13.33 8.37 -11.27
CA ARG A 189 -13.00 9.54 -10.42
C ARG A 189 -11.78 10.27 -10.96
N ASP A 190 -10.78 9.54 -11.44
CA ASP A 190 -9.58 10.11 -12.05
C ASP A 190 -9.92 10.83 -13.36
N LEU A 191 -10.84 10.26 -14.16
CA LEU A 191 -11.35 10.89 -15.39
C LEU A 191 -12.07 12.21 -15.08
N ASP A 192 -12.96 12.23 -14.08
CA ASP A 192 -13.68 13.44 -13.65
C ASP A 192 -12.74 14.56 -13.16
N CYS A 193 -11.55 14.20 -12.70
CA CYS A 193 -10.53 15.13 -12.23
C CYS A 193 -9.50 15.49 -13.31
N GLY A 194 -9.66 15.01 -14.55
CA GLY A 194 -8.70 15.23 -15.64
C GLY A 194 -7.35 14.55 -15.43
N ILE A 195 -7.26 13.54 -14.55
CA ILE A 195 -6.04 12.80 -14.26
C ILE A 195 -5.92 11.66 -15.27
N CYS A 196 -4.86 11.69 -16.09
CA CYS A 196 -4.58 10.63 -17.04
C CYS A 196 -3.87 9.45 -16.34
N THR A 197 -4.49 8.28 -16.32
CA THR A 197 -3.92 7.05 -15.73
C THR A 197 -3.61 5.99 -16.78
N LEU A 198 -2.84 4.95 -16.41
CA LEU A 198 -2.48 3.88 -17.35
C LEU A 198 -3.72 3.19 -17.96
N PRO A 199 -4.76 2.80 -17.19
CA PRO A 199 -5.94 2.19 -17.77
C PRO A 199 -6.70 3.06 -18.76
N GLN A 200 -6.58 4.40 -18.68
CA GLN A 200 -7.15 5.31 -19.68
C GLN A 200 -6.36 5.27 -20.99
N LYS A 201 -5.03 5.14 -20.92
CA LYS A 201 -4.15 5.10 -22.11
C LYS A 201 -4.21 3.78 -22.88
N ILE A 202 -4.18 2.64 -22.17
CA ILE A 202 -4.10 1.31 -22.81
C ILE A 202 -5.42 0.54 -22.80
N GLY A 203 -6.46 1.11 -22.20
CA GLY A 203 -7.76 0.49 -22.01
C GLY A 203 -7.85 -0.42 -20.78
N ARG A 204 -9.07 -0.54 -20.24
CA ARG A 204 -9.38 -1.32 -19.01
C ARG A 204 -8.94 -2.77 -19.11
N VAL A 205 -9.23 -3.42 -20.23
CA VAL A 205 -8.95 -4.85 -20.44
C VAL A 205 -7.45 -5.12 -20.45
N THR A 206 -6.67 -4.31 -21.18
CA THR A 206 -5.21 -4.43 -21.26
C THR A 206 -4.57 -4.17 -19.91
N ALA A 207 -5.01 -3.12 -19.19
CA ALA A 207 -4.51 -2.83 -17.85
C ALA A 207 -4.79 -3.96 -16.86
N ARG A 208 -6.00 -4.56 -16.90
CA ARG A 208 -6.35 -5.71 -16.05
C ARG A 208 -5.47 -6.93 -16.35
N ARG A 209 -5.21 -7.22 -17.64
CA ARG A 209 -4.32 -8.30 -18.06
C ARG A 209 -2.88 -8.06 -17.59
N LEU A 210 -2.39 -6.84 -17.74
CA LEU A 210 -1.05 -6.45 -17.29
C LEU A 210 -0.91 -6.59 -15.77
N ALA A 211 -1.87 -6.07 -14.99
CA ALA A 211 -1.88 -6.23 -13.53
C ALA A 211 -1.90 -7.70 -13.13
N THR A 212 -2.72 -8.52 -13.80
CA THR A 212 -2.80 -9.97 -13.54
C THR A 212 -1.46 -10.66 -13.84
N LEU A 213 -0.82 -10.33 -14.96
CA LEU A 213 0.48 -10.87 -15.35
C LEU A 213 1.56 -10.50 -14.33
N LEU A 214 1.63 -9.23 -13.93
CA LEU A 214 2.59 -8.76 -12.93
C LEU A 214 2.38 -9.43 -11.57
N ALA A 215 1.14 -9.53 -11.09
CA ALA A 215 0.85 -10.23 -9.83
C ALA A 215 1.20 -11.73 -9.90
N LEU A 216 0.98 -12.38 -11.05
CA LEU A 216 1.40 -13.76 -11.29
C LEU A 216 2.93 -13.89 -11.25
N ILE A 217 3.66 -13.01 -11.94
CA ILE A 217 5.13 -13.00 -11.93
C ILE A 217 5.65 -12.83 -10.49
N GLY A 218 5.15 -11.86 -9.73
CA GLY A 218 5.54 -11.66 -8.34
C GLY A 218 5.25 -12.87 -7.45
N THR A 219 4.12 -13.55 -7.69
CA THR A 219 3.78 -14.79 -6.99
C THR A 219 4.75 -15.92 -7.33
N LEU A 220 5.05 -16.14 -8.62
CA LEU A 220 5.99 -17.18 -9.05
C LEU A 220 7.39 -16.90 -8.49
N LEU A 221 7.88 -15.67 -8.57
CA LEU A 221 9.16 -15.27 -7.99
C LEU A 221 9.18 -15.52 -6.48
N SER A 222 8.09 -15.22 -5.76
CA SER A 222 7.99 -15.51 -4.32
C SER A 222 8.07 -17.01 -4.03
N ILE A 223 7.44 -17.86 -4.85
CA ILE A 223 7.47 -19.32 -4.69
C ILE A 223 8.89 -19.88 -4.90
N PHE A 224 9.62 -19.35 -5.89
CA PHE A 224 10.94 -19.88 -6.26
C PHE A 224 12.11 -19.27 -5.48
N LEU A 225 11.97 -18.04 -4.97
CA LEU A 225 13.08 -17.29 -4.40
C LEU A 225 12.98 -17.06 -2.89
N LEU A 226 11.80 -17.21 -2.29
CA LEU A 226 11.54 -16.86 -0.88
C LEU A 226 11.09 -18.08 -0.06
N ALA A 227 10.86 -17.88 1.24
CA ALA A 227 10.35 -18.95 2.09
C ALA A 227 8.97 -19.47 1.61
N PRO A 228 8.63 -20.77 1.82
CA PRO A 228 7.37 -21.34 1.34
C PRO A 228 6.10 -20.59 1.81
N GLY A 229 6.10 -20.08 3.05
CA GLY A 229 4.99 -19.27 3.58
C GLY A 229 4.72 -18.00 2.76
N SER A 230 5.77 -17.43 2.18
CA SER A 230 5.74 -16.21 1.37
C SER A 230 5.12 -16.45 0.00
N GLY A 231 5.44 -17.59 -0.62
CA GLY A 231 4.78 -18.03 -1.85
C GLY A 231 3.26 -18.17 -1.67
N ILE A 232 2.81 -18.78 -0.56
CA ILE A 232 1.38 -18.93 -0.23
C ILE A 232 0.72 -17.55 -0.05
N GLY A 233 1.33 -16.68 0.76
CA GLY A 233 0.77 -15.35 1.01
C GLY A 233 0.70 -14.47 -0.24
N CYS A 234 1.69 -14.54 -1.13
CA CYS A 234 1.66 -13.86 -2.42
C CYS A 234 0.57 -14.44 -3.36
N ALA A 235 0.33 -15.76 -3.33
CA ALA A 235 -0.76 -16.37 -4.08
C ALA A 235 -2.14 -15.90 -3.59
N LEU A 236 -2.32 -15.75 -2.27
CA LEU A 236 -3.53 -15.15 -1.69
C LEU A 236 -3.67 -13.68 -2.10
N ALA A 237 -2.57 -12.92 -2.10
CA ALA A 237 -2.56 -11.54 -2.57
C ALA A 237 -2.99 -11.44 -4.05
N PHE A 238 -2.48 -12.33 -4.91
CA PHE A 238 -2.87 -12.44 -6.32
C PHE A 238 -4.38 -12.68 -6.48
N ILE A 239 -4.96 -13.60 -5.70
CA ILE A 239 -6.40 -13.88 -5.73
C ILE A 239 -7.20 -12.64 -5.29
N GLY A 240 -6.76 -11.97 -4.22
CA GLY A 240 -7.37 -10.74 -3.72
C GLY A 240 -7.38 -9.63 -4.77
N LEU A 241 -6.22 -9.35 -5.37
CA LEU A 241 -6.08 -8.37 -6.46
C LEU A 241 -6.98 -8.70 -7.65
N ARG A 242 -7.00 -9.96 -8.10
CA ARG A 242 -7.84 -10.40 -9.22
C ARG A 242 -9.33 -10.19 -8.94
N LYS A 243 -9.78 -10.51 -7.72
CA LYS A 243 -11.17 -10.25 -7.30
C LYS A 243 -11.46 -8.75 -7.19
N GLY A 244 -10.55 -7.96 -6.61
CA GLY A 244 -10.73 -6.51 -6.46
C GLY A 244 -10.79 -5.74 -7.79
N MET A 245 -10.24 -6.30 -8.87
CA MET A 245 -10.33 -5.75 -10.23
C MET A 245 -11.65 -6.09 -10.97
N GLN A 246 -12.54 -6.88 -10.38
CA GLN A 246 -13.86 -7.19 -10.95
C GLN A 246 -14.77 -5.96 -10.91
N GLU A 247 -15.57 -5.80 -11.95
CA GLU A 247 -16.59 -4.75 -12.04
C GLU A 247 -17.82 -5.12 -11.23
N GLY A 248 -18.57 -4.12 -10.75
CA GLY A 248 -19.79 -4.31 -9.96
C GLY A 248 -19.59 -4.44 -8.45
N LEU A 249 -18.35 -4.59 -7.97
CA LEU A 249 -18.07 -4.57 -6.53
C LEU A 249 -18.09 -3.14 -5.96
N PRO A 250 -18.63 -2.93 -4.73
CA PRO A 250 -18.53 -1.64 -4.05
C PRO A 250 -17.08 -1.18 -3.90
N ARG A 251 -16.84 0.14 -3.97
CA ARG A 251 -15.48 0.70 -3.94
C ARG A 251 -14.72 0.38 -2.65
N SER A 252 -15.41 0.33 -1.51
CA SER A 252 -14.85 -0.07 -0.21
C SER A 252 -14.34 -1.50 -0.24
N VAL A 253 -15.16 -2.44 -0.75
CA VAL A 253 -14.78 -3.85 -0.94
C VAL A 253 -13.60 -3.98 -1.89
N ARG A 254 -13.62 -3.28 -3.03
CA ARG A 254 -12.47 -3.26 -3.96
C ARG A 254 -11.21 -2.74 -3.30
N THR A 255 -11.31 -1.74 -2.44
CA THR A 255 -10.15 -1.19 -1.70
C THR A 255 -9.55 -2.20 -0.74
N ILE A 256 -10.38 -2.91 0.03
CA ILE A 256 -9.90 -3.97 0.92
C ILE A 256 -9.24 -5.09 0.11
N LEU A 257 -9.86 -5.51 -1.00
CA LEU A 257 -9.32 -6.58 -1.83
C LEU A 257 -8.04 -6.18 -2.58
N ILE A 258 -7.90 -4.92 -2.97
CA ILE A 258 -6.73 -4.43 -3.70
C ILE A 258 -5.58 -4.12 -2.74
N ASP A 259 -5.83 -3.24 -1.77
CA ASP A 259 -4.78 -2.74 -0.86
C ASP A 259 -4.54 -3.72 0.30
N GLY A 260 -5.60 -4.26 0.89
CA GLY A 260 -5.49 -5.25 1.97
C GLY A 260 -4.91 -6.59 1.53
N ALA A 261 -4.98 -6.96 0.24
CA ALA A 261 -4.34 -8.17 -0.27
C ALA A 261 -2.82 -8.20 -0.04
N LEU A 262 -2.16 -7.04 -0.01
CA LEU A 262 -0.72 -6.96 0.23
C LEU A 262 -0.32 -7.27 1.68
N VAL A 263 -1.27 -7.45 2.59
CA VAL A 263 -1.02 -7.90 3.97
C VAL A 263 -0.73 -9.42 4.02
N MET A 264 -1.24 -10.18 3.04
CA MET A 264 -1.23 -11.65 3.04
C MET A 264 0.16 -12.30 3.08
N PRO A 265 1.20 -11.80 2.38
CA PRO A 265 2.57 -12.36 2.46
C PRO A 265 3.07 -12.48 3.90
N SER A 266 2.98 -11.38 4.67
CA SER A 266 3.40 -11.33 6.07
C SER A 266 2.57 -12.23 6.98
N LEU A 267 1.23 -12.28 6.82
CA LEU A 267 0.38 -13.15 7.64
C LEU A 267 0.69 -14.63 7.42
N ALA A 268 0.82 -15.05 6.16
CA ALA A 268 1.12 -16.44 5.82
C ALA A 268 2.50 -16.85 6.34
N LEU A 269 3.50 -15.96 6.23
CA LEU A 269 4.84 -16.21 6.74
C LEU A 269 4.88 -16.30 8.28
N LEU A 270 4.18 -15.40 8.99
CA LEU A 270 4.02 -15.46 10.44
C LEU A 270 3.42 -16.80 10.88
N MET A 271 2.32 -17.21 10.23
CA MET A 271 1.68 -18.49 10.52
C MET A 271 2.62 -19.67 10.29
N ALA A 272 3.34 -19.69 9.17
CA ALA A 272 4.31 -20.75 8.87
C ALA A 272 5.38 -20.86 9.96
N LYS A 273 5.96 -19.74 10.40
CA LYS A 273 6.95 -19.71 11.49
C LYS A 273 6.39 -20.25 12.81
N THR A 274 5.19 -19.82 13.20
CA THR A 274 4.56 -20.29 14.44
C THR A 274 4.23 -21.79 14.45
N LEU A 275 4.05 -22.40 13.27
CA LEU A 275 3.81 -23.84 13.14
C LEU A 275 5.09 -24.67 13.20
N THR A 276 6.24 -24.12 12.79
CA THR A 276 7.53 -24.82 12.82
C THR A 276 8.24 -24.77 14.16
N GLU A 277 7.86 -23.84 15.05
CA GLU A 277 8.45 -23.67 16.39
C GLU A 277 7.77 -24.51 17.48
N ARG A 278 6.74 -25.30 17.14
CA ARG A 278 6.03 -26.20 18.06
C ARG A 278 6.46 -27.64 17.87
#